data_AF-A0A2M7XWR9-F1
#
_entry.id   AF-A0A2M7XWR9-F1
#
_cell.length_a   1.000
_cell.length_b   1.000
_cell.length_c   1.000
_cell.angle_alpha   90.00
_cell.angle_beta   90.00
_cell.angle_gamma   90.00
#
_symmetry.space_group_name_H-M   'P 1'
#
loop_
_entity.id
_entity.type
_entity.pdbx_description
1 polymer ?
#
loop_
_entity_poly.entity_id
_entity_poly.type
_entity_poly.pdbx_seq_one_letter_code
_entity_poly.pdbx_strand_id
1 'polypeptide(L)'
;IEYNQPYTNESYSYVFNGLLKGVALSLPGDIGAQKIWQLFNNYLKKNNLTQALNKTGDILKKNSQNIQALNIGIAGKNTISAYSYFTTHPNYYSLQYSDNSDVKIICSEVIDGFNFKSLPTNSLITF
;
A
#
# COMPACT_ATOMS: atom_id res chain seq x y z
N ILE A 1 21.25 3.46 -0.72
CA ILE A 1 20.28 3.95 0.29
C ILE A 1 19.07 4.60 -0.38
N GLU A 2 19.22 5.31 -1.50
CA GLU A 2 18.13 6.06 -2.19
C GLU A 2 16.92 5.23 -2.66
N TYR A 3 17.07 3.91 -2.79
CA TYR A 3 15.98 2.99 -3.17
C TYR A 3 15.32 2.29 -1.99
N ASN A 4 15.77 2.56 -0.76
CA ASN A 4 15.19 1.97 0.44
C ASN A 4 13.93 2.74 0.84
N GLN A 5 12.95 1.98 1.29
CA GLN A 5 11.69 2.50 1.80
C GLN A 5 11.80 2.67 3.33
N PRO A 6 11.00 3.53 3.98
CA PRO A 6 9.84 4.26 3.43
C PRO A 6 10.21 5.50 2.61
N TYR A 7 9.32 5.89 1.70
CA TYR A 7 9.32 7.25 1.12
C TYR A 7 8.42 8.16 1.94
N THR A 8 8.82 9.41 2.12
CA THR A 8 8.11 10.34 3.03
C THR A 8 7.76 11.66 2.36
N ASN A 9 6.76 12.33 2.92
CA ASN A 9 6.51 13.77 2.78
C ASN A 9 6.23 14.36 4.17
N GLU A 10 5.79 15.61 4.25
CA GLU A 10 5.50 16.28 5.53
C GLU A 10 4.41 15.59 6.38
N SER A 11 3.51 14.84 5.76
CA SER A 11 2.31 14.29 6.39
C SER A 11 2.33 12.76 6.53
N TYR A 12 3.04 12.06 5.65
CA TYR A 12 2.91 10.61 5.48
C TYR A 12 4.24 9.93 5.15
N SER A 13 4.38 8.71 5.68
CA SER A 13 5.38 7.71 5.27
C SER A 13 4.69 6.61 4.46
N TYR A 14 5.35 6.13 3.42
CA TYR A 14 4.83 5.15 2.46
C TYR A 14 5.76 3.97 2.28
N VAL A 15 5.15 2.78 2.23
CA VAL A 15 5.80 1.55 1.80
C VAL A 15 4.96 0.84 0.73
N PHE A 16 5.63 0.07 -0.11
CA PHE A 16 5.07 -0.77 -1.14
C PHE A 16 5.76 -2.12 -1.16
N ASN A 17 4.92 -3.15 -1.22
CA ASN A 17 5.33 -4.52 -1.46
C ASN A 17 4.45 -5.10 -2.58
N GLY A 18 5.08 -5.63 -3.61
CA GLY A 18 4.34 -6.20 -4.73
C GLY A 18 5.17 -6.29 -6.01
N LEU A 19 4.52 -6.81 -7.05
CA LEU A 19 5.09 -6.97 -8.38
C LEU A 19 4.02 -6.71 -9.44
N LEU A 20 4.19 -5.61 -10.17
CA LEU A 20 3.37 -5.22 -11.31
C LEU A 20 4.22 -5.37 -12.57
N LYS A 21 3.68 -6.02 -13.60
CA LYS A 21 4.35 -6.28 -14.88
C LYS A 21 3.60 -5.61 -16.02
N GLY A 22 4.37 -5.14 -17.02
CA GLY A 22 3.81 -4.47 -18.19
C GLY A 22 3.06 -3.19 -17.83
N VAL A 23 3.62 -2.38 -16.92
CA VAL A 23 2.99 -1.13 -16.48
C VAL A 23 3.09 -0.08 -17.58
N ALA A 24 1.97 0.24 -18.22
CA ALA A 24 1.84 1.21 -19.30
C ALA A 24 1.49 2.61 -18.74
N LEU A 25 2.30 3.10 -17.80
CA LEU A 25 2.08 4.39 -17.15
C LEU A 25 3.41 5.12 -16.97
N SER A 26 3.50 6.35 -17.51
CA SER A 26 4.68 7.20 -17.36
C SER A 26 4.51 8.11 -16.15
N LEU A 27 5.38 7.93 -15.14
CA LEU A 27 5.39 8.68 -13.89
C LEU A 27 6.83 9.04 -13.51
N PRO A 28 7.04 10.19 -12.84
CA PRO A 28 8.35 10.55 -12.31
C PRO A 28 8.88 9.54 -11.29
N GLY A 29 10.19 9.31 -11.28
CA GLY A 29 10.89 8.39 -10.39
C GLY A 29 11.63 7.29 -11.15
N ASP A 30 12.65 6.70 -10.52
CA ASP A 30 13.53 5.71 -11.14
C ASP A 30 12.96 4.29 -10.99
N ILE A 31 12.36 4.01 -9.83
CA ILE A 31 11.81 2.69 -9.48
C ILE A 31 10.31 2.72 -9.22
N GLY A 32 9.66 1.56 -9.34
CA GLY A 32 8.21 1.43 -9.26
C GLY A 32 7.59 2.03 -7.99
N ALA A 33 8.20 1.80 -6.83
CA ALA A 33 7.70 2.33 -5.56
C ALA A 33 7.73 3.87 -5.51
N GLN A 34 8.76 4.53 -6.07
CA GLN A 34 8.81 6.00 -6.18
C GLN A 34 7.72 6.52 -7.13
N LYS A 35 7.54 5.85 -8.27
CA LYS A 35 6.49 6.21 -9.26
C LYS A 35 5.10 6.13 -8.64
N ILE A 36 4.81 5.04 -7.92
CA ILE A 36 3.54 4.87 -7.20
C ILE A 36 3.39 5.93 -6.11
N TRP A 37 4.46 6.24 -5.37
CA TRP A 37 4.44 7.32 -4.37
C TRP A 37 4.08 8.68 -4.98
N GLN A 38 4.65 9.02 -6.14
CA GLN A 38 4.32 10.26 -6.85
C GLN A 38 2.86 10.28 -7.33
N LEU A 39 2.37 9.16 -7.87
CA LEU A 39 0.96 9.02 -8.27
C LEU A 39 0.01 9.25 -7.07
N PHE A 40 0.30 8.61 -5.95
CA PHE A 40 -0.48 8.75 -4.72
C PHE A 40 -0.50 10.20 -4.22
N ASN A 41 0.65 10.87 -4.15
CA ASN A 41 0.74 12.27 -3.74
C ASN A 41 -0.09 13.20 -4.63
N ASN A 42 -0.14 12.93 -5.95
CA ASN A 42 -0.96 13.72 -6.86
C ASN A 42 -2.46 13.57 -6.58
N TYR A 43 -2.92 12.37 -6.19
CA TYR A 43 -4.30 12.18 -5.74
C TYR A 43 -4.57 12.80 -4.38
N LEU A 44 -3.63 12.71 -3.44
CA LEU A 44 -3.77 13.25 -2.09
C LEU A 44 -3.98 14.77 -2.08
N LYS A 45 -3.44 15.51 -3.06
CA LYS A 45 -3.68 16.97 -3.22
C LYS A 45 -5.16 17.33 -3.41
N LYS A 46 -6.01 16.38 -3.82
CA LYS A 46 -7.41 16.63 -4.20
C LYS A 46 -8.41 15.71 -3.50
N ASN A 47 -7.95 14.77 -2.68
CA ASN A 47 -8.76 13.69 -2.14
C ASN A 47 -8.32 13.38 -0.70
N ASN A 48 -9.21 12.80 0.11
CA ASN A 48 -8.80 12.24 1.39
C ASN A 48 -7.95 10.97 1.20
N LEU A 49 -7.29 10.50 2.27
CA LEU A 49 -6.37 9.36 2.25
C LEU A 49 -6.98 8.10 1.60
N THR A 50 -8.18 7.70 2.03
CA THR A 50 -8.90 6.53 1.51
C THR A 50 -9.20 6.66 0.02
N GLN A 51 -9.67 7.83 -0.42
CA GLN A 51 -9.94 8.10 -1.83
C GLN A 51 -8.66 8.10 -2.67
N ALA A 52 -7.57 8.67 -2.15
CA ALA A 52 -6.28 8.71 -2.83
C ALA A 52 -5.68 7.31 -3.01
N LEU A 53 -5.75 6.46 -1.98
CA LEU A 53 -5.32 5.06 -2.05
C LEU A 53 -6.14 4.26 -3.07
N ASN A 54 -7.48 4.35 -3.02
CA ASN A 54 -8.35 3.67 -3.99
C ASN A 54 -8.05 4.11 -5.43
N LYS A 55 -7.97 5.43 -5.69
CA LYS A 55 -7.64 5.95 -7.03
C LYS A 55 -6.27 5.50 -7.52
N THR A 56 -5.28 5.48 -6.63
CA THR A 56 -3.94 4.97 -6.95
C THR A 56 -4.00 3.50 -7.35
N GLY A 57 -4.67 2.68 -6.55
CA GLY A 57 -4.87 1.26 -6.83
C GLY A 57 -5.60 1.01 -8.15
N ASP A 58 -6.67 1.76 -8.42
CA ASP A 58 -7.46 1.64 -9.65
C ASP A 58 -6.66 2.00 -10.91
N ILE A 59 -5.87 3.08 -10.86
CA ILE A 59 -4.99 3.43 -11.98
C ILE A 59 -3.94 2.35 -12.22
N LEU A 60 -3.31 1.82 -11.17
CA LEU A 60 -2.29 0.78 -11.32
C LEU A 60 -2.90 -0.51 -11.87
N LYS A 61 -4.07 -0.92 -11.38
CA LYS A 61 -4.84 -2.07 -11.92
C LYS A 61 -5.17 -1.89 -13.40
N LYS A 62 -5.66 -0.70 -13.77
CA LYS A 62 -6.04 -0.41 -15.17
C LYS A 62 -4.86 -0.39 -16.13
N ASN A 63 -3.68 0.02 -15.67
CA ASN A 63 -2.51 0.24 -16.52
C ASN A 63 -1.42 -0.83 -16.37
N SER A 64 -1.72 -1.97 -15.74
CA SER A 64 -0.77 -3.10 -15.63
C SER A 64 -1.32 -4.32 -16.35
N GLN A 65 -0.47 -5.01 -17.11
CA GLN A 65 -0.85 -6.25 -17.78
C GLN A 65 -1.03 -7.42 -16.81
N ASN A 66 -0.17 -7.49 -15.78
CA ASN A 66 -0.23 -8.52 -14.76
C ASN A 66 0.18 -7.94 -13.40
N ILE A 67 -0.57 -8.29 -12.36
CA ILE A 67 -0.29 -7.85 -10.98
C ILE A 67 -0.28 -9.09 -10.10
N GLN A 68 0.89 -9.49 -9.60
CA GLN A 68 0.96 -10.53 -8.57
C GLN A 68 0.46 -9.99 -7.23
N ALA A 69 0.96 -8.81 -6.85
CA ALA A 69 0.53 -8.06 -5.68
C ALA A 69 0.79 -6.55 -5.82
N LEU A 70 -0.01 -5.78 -5.10
CA LEU A 70 -0.02 -4.33 -4.98
C LEU A 70 -0.45 -4.01 -3.55
N ASN A 71 0.48 -4.12 -2.62
CA ASN A 71 0.27 -3.74 -1.24
C ASN A 71 0.91 -2.37 -1.01
N ILE A 72 0.14 -1.45 -0.45
CA ILE A 72 0.60 -0.11 -0.07
C ILE A 72 0.32 0.08 1.42
N GLY A 73 1.35 0.45 2.18
CA GLY A 73 1.21 0.91 3.57
C GLY A 73 1.45 2.41 3.66
N ILE A 74 0.61 3.10 4.43
CA ILE A 74 0.73 4.53 4.74
C ILE A 74 0.67 4.72 6.25
N ALA A 75 1.60 5.50 6.80
CA ALA A 75 1.54 5.97 8.18
C ALA A 75 1.55 7.50 8.19
N GLY A 76 0.58 8.11 8.87
CA GLY A 76 0.52 9.54 9.17
C GLY A 76 0.61 9.80 10.67
N LYS A 77 0.42 11.05 11.09
CA LYS A 77 0.55 11.45 12.51
C LYS A 77 -0.33 10.64 13.47
N ASN A 78 -1.60 10.43 13.08
CA ASN A 78 -2.61 9.74 13.89
C ASN A 78 -3.35 8.67 13.07
N THR A 79 -2.75 8.19 11.98
CA THR A 79 -3.41 7.25 11.07
C THR A 79 -2.43 6.21 10.57
N ILE A 80 -2.90 4.98 10.42
CA ILE A 80 -2.20 3.95 9.65
C ILE A 80 -3.19 3.27 8.71
N SER A 81 -2.84 3.19 7.44
CA SER A 81 -3.69 2.63 6.40
C SER A 81 -2.92 1.62 5.57
N ALA A 82 -3.62 0.62 5.07
CA ALA A 82 -3.08 -0.24 4.02
C ALA A 82 -4.12 -0.53 2.94
N TYR A 83 -3.64 -0.54 1.70
CA TYR A 83 -4.35 -1.07 0.54
C TYR A 83 -3.74 -2.42 0.18
N SER A 84 -4.60 -3.43 -0.01
CA SER A 84 -4.19 -4.80 -0.34
C SER A 84 -4.85 -5.24 -1.63
N TYR A 85 -4.06 -5.65 -2.60
CA TYR A 85 -4.52 -6.27 -3.83
C TYR A 85 -3.51 -7.31 -4.30
N PHE A 86 -3.95 -8.54 -4.51
CA PHE A 86 -3.14 -9.63 -5.02
C PHE A 86 -3.98 -10.58 -5.86
N THR A 87 -3.37 -11.20 -6.86
CA THR A 87 -4.01 -12.19 -7.74
C THR A 87 -3.38 -13.58 -7.64
N THR A 88 -2.18 -13.66 -7.03
CA THR A 88 -1.40 -14.89 -6.87
C THR A 88 -0.84 -14.97 -5.45
N HIS A 89 -0.51 -16.18 -4.99
CA HIS A 89 0.15 -16.42 -3.69
C HIS A 89 -0.51 -15.70 -2.50
N PRO A 90 -1.80 -15.95 -2.20
CA PRO A 90 -2.52 -15.30 -1.10
C PRO A 90 -1.81 -15.46 0.25
N ASN A 91 -1.18 -16.62 0.51
CA ASN A 91 -0.46 -16.86 1.76
C ASN A 91 0.80 -15.99 1.92
N TYR A 92 1.35 -15.46 0.83
CA TYR A 92 2.55 -14.62 0.86
C TYR A 92 2.20 -13.12 0.81
N TYR A 93 1.19 -12.75 0.03
CA TYR A 93 0.84 -11.34 -0.19
C TYR A 93 -0.35 -10.83 0.63
N SER A 94 -1.09 -11.69 1.33
CA SER A 94 -2.16 -11.22 2.21
C SER A 94 -1.56 -10.49 3.40
N LEU A 95 -1.90 -9.21 3.53
CA LEU A 95 -1.58 -8.44 4.73
C LEU A 95 -2.41 -8.95 5.92
N GLN A 96 -1.81 -8.92 7.09
CA GLN A 96 -2.43 -9.24 8.37
C GLN A 96 -2.62 -7.95 9.16
N TYR A 97 -3.73 -7.82 9.87
CA TYR A 97 -3.97 -6.69 10.76
C TYR A 97 -4.43 -7.13 12.14
N SER A 98 -4.01 -6.38 13.15
CA SER A 98 -4.45 -6.51 14.54
C SER A 98 -5.01 -5.18 15.01
N ASP A 99 -6.21 -5.22 15.56
CA ASP A 99 -6.97 -4.07 16.04
C ASP A 99 -7.26 -4.25 17.55
N ASN A 100 -6.20 -4.23 18.35
CA ASN A 100 -6.31 -4.29 19.82
C ASN A 100 -6.47 -2.86 20.37
N SER A 101 -7.01 -2.69 21.59
CA SER A 101 -7.29 -1.37 22.17
C SER A 101 -6.07 -0.46 22.23
N ASP A 102 -4.90 -1.04 22.46
CA ASP A 102 -3.70 -0.28 22.81
C ASP A 102 -2.75 -0.10 21.62
N VAL A 103 -2.80 -1.01 20.63
CA VAL A 103 -1.90 -1.02 19.47
C VAL A 103 -2.65 -1.50 18.23
N LYS A 104 -2.50 -0.74 17.15
CA LYS A 104 -2.94 -1.11 15.80
C LYS A 104 -1.75 -1.55 14.97
N ILE A 105 -1.85 -2.70 14.31
CA ILE A 105 -0.74 -3.29 13.53
C ILE A 105 -1.26 -3.70 12.16
N ILE A 106 -0.48 -3.40 11.12
CA ILE A 106 -0.63 -3.99 9.79
C ILE A 106 0.75 -4.53 9.37
N CYS A 107 0.82 -5.79 8.94
CA CYS A 107 2.08 -6.48 8.65
C CYS A 107 1.90 -7.53 7.54
N SER A 108 3.00 -7.97 6.93
CA SER A 108 2.98 -9.05 5.93
C SER A 108 3.03 -10.44 6.57
N GLU A 109 3.67 -10.56 7.74
CA GLU A 109 3.76 -11.78 8.53
C GLU A 109 3.32 -11.48 9.95
N VAL A 110 2.65 -12.44 10.59
CA VAL A 110 2.13 -12.28 11.95
C VAL A 110 3.26 -12.15 12.96
N ILE A 111 3.01 -11.37 14.00
CA ILE A 111 3.93 -11.13 15.11
C ILE A 111 3.39 -11.85 16.35
N ASP A 112 4.24 -12.64 17.02
CA ASP A 112 3.84 -13.35 18.23
C ASP A 112 3.31 -12.41 19.31
N GLY A 113 2.27 -12.85 20.03
CA GLY A 113 1.62 -12.07 21.10
C GLY A 113 0.47 -11.17 20.64
N PHE A 114 0.14 -11.14 19.35
CA PHE A 114 -1.01 -10.41 18.81
C PHE A 114 -1.98 -11.34 18.08
N ASN A 115 -3.26 -10.93 18.04
CA ASN A 115 -4.31 -11.66 17.33
C ASN A 115 -4.56 -10.98 15.98
N PHE A 116 -4.25 -11.69 14.89
CA PHE A 116 -4.37 -11.14 13.54
C PHE A 116 -5.60 -11.65 12.80
N LYS A 117 -6.12 -10.78 11.94
CA LYS A 117 -7.07 -11.11 10.87
C LYS A 117 -6.40 -10.83 9.53
N SER A 118 -6.70 -11.67 8.54
CA SER A 118 -6.23 -11.44 7.19
C SER A 118 -7.05 -10.35 6.50
N LEU A 119 -6.35 -9.42 5.84
CA LEU A 119 -6.94 -8.39 5.01
C LEU A 119 -7.25 -9.00 3.62
N PRO A 120 -8.52 -9.01 3.17
CA PRO A 120 -8.89 -9.56 1.87
C PRO A 120 -8.19 -8.87 0.70
N THR A 121 -8.12 -9.54 -0.45
CA THR A 121 -7.68 -8.88 -1.69
C THR A 121 -8.66 -7.79 -2.11
N ASN A 122 -8.16 -6.77 -2.79
CA ASN A 122 -8.89 -5.58 -3.21
C ASN A 122 -9.62 -4.89 -2.04
N SER A 123 -8.95 -4.74 -0.91
CA SER A 123 -9.50 -4.09 0.27
C SER A 123 -8.57 -3.03 0.84
N LEU A 124 -9.14 -2.14 1.65
CA LEU A 124 -8.43 -1.08 2.32
C LEU A 124 -8.85 -1.07 3.79
N ILE A 125 -7.87 -0.91 4.67
CA ILE A 125 -8.08 -0.70 6.10
C ILE A 125 -7.42 0.61 6.53
N THR A 126 -8.05 1.32 7.45
CA THR A 126 -7.53 2.54 8.07
C THR A 126 -7.87 2.48 9.56
N PHE A 127 -6.88 2.76 10.39
CA PHE A 127 -7.04 3.04 11.82
C PHE A 127 -6.73 4.51 12.11
#